data_AF-A0A4R5YM40-F1
#
_entry.id   AF-A0A4R5YM40-F1
#
_cell.length_a   1.000
_cell.length_b   1.000
_cell.length_c   1.000
_cell.angle_alpha   90.00
_cell.angle_beta   90.00
_cell.angle_gamma   90.00
#
_symmetry.space_group_name_H-M   'P 1'
#
loop_
_entity.id
_entity.type
_entity.pdbx_description
1 polymer ?
#
loop_
_entity_poly.entity_id
_entity_poly.type
_entity_poly.pdbx_seq_one_letter_code
_entity_poly.pdbx_strand_id
1 'polypeptide(L)'
;MGEATTPVLPSSVRLTGSTRYTLAVGISKAVYPRGARTVVIVSSQRAADQQLAAYVAGSVGGPMLLVDTGSVPAATASEITRLAPDRIVVMGSRAAVSDAVVSRLSAGRTSVRVDAGTTMSLSQKALVAATPTAETVYLVDVRQLAAAPVAAATAAATGSGFLVVEGARPPSPGALATLRAVGARQIVFMNGTSGLPTSYGNALRSEGFTVARLAGADRAGIADSATAEYPSTTTRGVVTASAEATGFGSPAATALAATTGQPLYFSGERCLSDASAAVLQRRGDKVLVVGPTAQLRAEVETGKGCTAVRTTRQDKLRSSLQSALNRNSSSSYTVTVREVGGLGETVSMGGATRREPASMMKLFAAWGTYKRIERGAGSLSTRLGSGLTVGECLREMIWMSDNFCHTDLVHWIGLSQLNREIAAAGYSRTAYGQVLRGQDVLYAGNRTTSDDLTNLLKRLEEGRLLNATHTRHMLNLMHTQLFRSRLPNGLPASAYQASKPGSLWVSGGLLQADSAVVRSSSSRFVVTVIGAPGASKAGIRDIARTVYSHFNGSFGAAVTHSDLHVRTVRNTPWYRSSAGGTIAGTIPSGTPLQVSDSRRHWYKVHWRGGYAWLYYHHVRTNLRY
;
A
#
# COMPACT_ATOMS: atom_id res chain seq x y z
N MET A 1 -22.25 47.94 3.28
CA MET A 1 -22.06 46.53 3.67
C MET A 1 -22.25 45.71 2.41
N GLY A 2 -21.18 45.07 1.90
CA GLY A 2 -21.24 44.29 0.67
C GLY A 2 -22.13 43.05 0.84
N GLU A 3 -22.83 42.68 -0.23
CA GLU A 3 -23.70 41.51 -0.27
C GLU A 3 -22.88 40.24 0.02
N ALA A 4 -23.04 39.67 1.21
CA ALA A 4 -22.41 38.41 1.55
C ALA A 4 -23.04 37.31 0.70
N THR A 5 -22.21 36.61 -0.07
CA THR A 5 -22.68 35.77 -1.18
C THR A 5 -22.86 34.32 -0.80
N THR A 6 -23.74 33.66 -1.55
CA THR A 6 -23.92 32.20 -1.57
C THR A 6 -22.60 31.46 -1.83
N PRO A 7 -22.43 30.24 -1.29
CA PRO A 7 -21.25 29.42 -1.54
C PRO A 7 -21.09 29.13 -3.03
N VAL A 8 -19.86 29.21 -3.53
CA VAL A 8 -19.51 28.94 -4.93
C VAL A 8 -18.88 27.56 -5.05
N LEU A 9 -19.28 26.80 -6.07
CA LEU A 9 -18.65 25.53 -6.40
C LEU A 9 -17.27 25.77 -7.04
N PRO A 10 -16.17 25.24 -6.48
CA PRO A 10 -14.83 25.47 -7.03
C PRO A 10 -14.65 24.94 -8.45
N SER A 11 -13.97 25.71 -9.30
CA SER A 11 -13.58 25.28 -10.66
C SER A 11 -12.33 24.38 -10.67
N SER A 12 -11.53 24.41 -9.60
CA SER A 12 -10.33 23.58 -9.43
C SER A 12 -10.66 22.10 -9.41
N VAL A 13 -9.72 21.26 -9.87
CA VAL A 13 -9.83 19.79 -9.75
C VAL A 13 -9.33 19.30 -8.38
N ARG A 14 -8.53 20.10 -7.66
CA ARG A 14 -8.00 19.76 -6.34
C ARG A 14 -7.93 20.95 -5.39
N LEU A 15 -8.26 20.71 -4.12
CA LEU A 15 -7.97 21.56 -2.98
C LEU A 15 -7.01 20.85 -2.02
N THR A 16 -5.97 21.56 -1.58
CA THR A 16 -4.91 20.98 -0.73
C THR A 16 -4.41 22.00 0.30
N GLY A 17 -3.74 21.51 1.34
CA GLY A 17 -3.07 22.30 2.36
C GLY A 17 -2.01 21.47 3.06
N SER A 18 -0.92 22.11 3.52
CA SER A 18 0.16 21.44 4.25
C SER A 18 -0.24 21.02 5.67
N THR A 19 -1.24 21.71 6.23
CA THR A 19 -1.86 21.42 7.53
C THR A 19 -3.38 21.42 7.40
N ARG A 20 -4.06 20.82 8.40
CA ARG A 20 -5.53 20.85 8.51
C ARG A 20 -6.09 22.28 8.52
N TYR A 21 -5.37 23.25 9.09
CA TYR A 21 -5.77 24.66 9.14
C TYR A 21 -5.69 25.28 7.76
N THR A 22 -4.56 25.12 7.08
CA THR A 22 -4.37 25.66 5.73
C THR A 22 -5.30 25.01 4.70
N LEU A 23 -5.67 23.73 4.89
CA LEU A 23 -6.65 23.06 4.05
C LEU A 23 -8.05 23.67 4.24
N ALA A 24 -8.51 23.85 5.49
CA ALA A 24 -9.78 24.50 5.78
C ALA A 24 -9.84 25.93 5.24
N VAL A 25 -8.74 26.70 5.37
CA VAL A 25 -8.61 28.04 4.80
C VAL A 25 -8.62 28.01 3.27
N GLY A 26 -7.94 27.05 2.63
CA GLY A 26 -7.96 26.88 1.17
C GLY A 26 -9.36 26.60 0.63
N ILE A 27 -10.12 25.74 1.32
CA ILE A 27 -11.53 25.48 1.02
C ILE A 27 -12.37 26.73 1.21
N SER A 28 -12.19 27.44 2.34
CA SER A 28 -12.90 28.70 2.62
C SER A 28 -12.68 29.74 1.52
N LYS A 29 -11.44 29.92 1.05
CA LYS A 29 -11.13 30.84 -0.06
C LYS A 29 -11.77 30.41 -1.38
N ALA A 30 -11.81 29.12 -1.66
CA ALA A 30 -12.38 28.58 -2.89
C ALA A 30 -13.92 28.71 -2.93
N VAL A 31 -14.59 28.50 -1.79
CA VAL A 31 -16.06 28.50 -1.69
C VAL A 31 -16.62 29.89 -1.38
N TYR A 32 -15.89 30.71 -0.60
CA TYR A 32 -16.30 32.03 -0.13
C TYR A 32 -15.30 33.13 -0.55
N PRO A 33 -15.09 33.35 -1.87
CA PRO A 33 -14.13 34.34 -2.34
C PRO A 33 -14.50 35.77 -1.95
N ARG A 34 -15.79 36.06 -1.74
CA ARG A 34 -16.33 37.40 -1.39
C ARG A 34 -16.72 37.58 0.07
N GLY A 35 -16.33 36.65 0.95
CA GLY A 35 -16.67 36.68 2.38
C GLY A 35 -17.85 35.77 2.74
N ALA A 36 -18.19 35.69 4.03
CA ALA A 36 -19.28 34.85 4.54
C ALA A 36 -19.92 35.49 5.79
N ARG A 37 -21.26 35.46 5.90
CA ARG A 37 -21.98 36.03 7.05
C ARG A 37 -21.72 35.28 8.35
N THR A 38 -21.62 33.97 8.25
CA THR A 38 -21.44 33.06 9.39
C THR A 38 -20.17 32.25 9.18
N VAL A 39 -19.37 32.09 10.24
CA VAL A 39 -18.25 31.15 10.27
C VAL A 39 -18.47 30.14 11.40
N VAL A 40 -18.26 28.86 11.10
CA VAL A 40 -18.30 27.79 12.10
C VAL A 40 -16.88 27.48 12.55
N ILE A 41 -16.63 27.57 13.86
CA ILE A 41 -15.35 27.30 14.50
C ILE A 41 -15.45 26.01 15.31
N VAL A 42 -14.48 25.12 15.12
CA VAL A 42 -14.40 23.87 15.87
C VAL A 42 -12.95 23.51 16.20
N SER A 43 -12.76 22.77 17.28
CA SER A 43 -11.44 22.28 17.69
C SER A 43 -10.85 21.32 16.65
N SER A 44 -9.58 21.51 16.32
CA SER A 44 -8.77 20.60 15.50
C SER A 44 -8.63 19.22 16.10
N GLN A 45 -8.77 19.07 17.42
CA GLN A 45 -8.45 17.83 18.13
C GLN A 45 -9.65 16.88 18.26
N ARG A 46 -10.86 17.30 17.87
CA ARG A 46 -12.09 16.53 18.05
C ARG A 46 -12.77 16.21 16.71
N ALA A 47 -12.35 15.13 16.06
CA ALA A 47 -12.81 14.76 14.72
C ALA A 47 -14.33 14.50 14.62
N ALA A 48 -14.95 13.93 15.66
CA ALA A 48 -16.39 13.71 15.69
C ALA A 48 -17.17 15.04 15.68
N ASP A 49 -16.74 15.98 16.53
CA ASP A 49 -17.33 17.31 16.62
C ASP A 49 -17.11 18.11 15.33
N GLN A 50 -16.01 17.86 14.60
CA GLN A 50 -15.78 18.46 13.28
C GLN A 50 -16.81 18.00 12.23
N GLN A 51 -17.33 16.76 12.30
CA GLN A 51 -18.40 16.34 11.38
C GLN A 51 -19.72 17.04 11.70
N LEU A 52 -20.02 17.22 12.98
CA LEU A 52 -21.18 18.00 13.42
C LEU A 52 -21.03 19.48 13.00
N ALA A 53 -19.83 20.03 13.13
CA ALA A 53 -19.54 21.39 12.67
C ALA A 53 -19.65 21.51 11.14
N ALA A 54 -19.23 20.50 10.37
CA ALA A 54 -19.37 20.48 8.92
C ALA A 54 -20.85 20.43 8.48
N TYR A 55 -21.68 19.65 9.18
CA TYR A 55 -23.14 19.65 9.00
C TYR A 55 -23.73 21.04 9.27
N VAL A 56 -23.44 21.65 10.44
CA VAL A 56 -23.91 22.99 10.78
C VAL A 56 -23.42 24.03 9.76
N ALA A 57 -22.16 23.95 9.33
CA ALA A 57 -21.56 24.83 8.34
C ALA A 57 -22.31 24.80 7.01
N GLY A 58 -22.65 23.60 6.52
CA GLY A 58 -23.48 23.42 5.33
C GLY A 58 -24.87 24.03 5.49
N SER A 59 -25.56 23.75 6.60
CA SER A 59 -26.92 24.25 6.84
C SER A 59 -27.00 25.77 7.01
N VAL A 60 -25.98 26.41 7.59
CA VAL A 60 -25.94 27.88 7.75
C VAL A 60 -25.26 28.60 6.58
N GLY A 61 -24.78 27.84 5.58
CA GLY A 61 -24.08 28.39 4.41
C GLY A 61 -22.77 29.10 4.73
N GLY A 62 -22.01 28.65 5.74
CA GLY A 62 -20.75 29.29 6.18
C GLY A 62 -19.53 28.35 6.14
N PRO A 63 -18.29 28.86 6.04
CA PRO A 63 -17.11 27.99 6.09
C PRO A 63 -16.88 27.43 7.49
N MET A 64 -16.32 26.21 7.54
CA MET A 64 -15.80 25.60 8.76
C MET A 64 -14.30 25.87 8.87
N LEU A 65 -13.87 26.52 9.95
CA LEU A 65 -12.45 26.75 10.26
C LEU A 65 -12.05 26.05 11.57
N LEU A 66 -10.77 25.71 11.65
CA LEU A 66 -10.21 24.94 12.76
C LEU A 66 -9.34 25.82 13.66
N VAL A 67 -9.43 25.57 14.97
CA VAL A 67 -8.58 26.18 16.01
C VAL A 67 -8.03 25.11 16.94
N ASP A 68 -7.03 25.45 17.75
CA ASP A 68 -6.63 24.64 18.90
C ASP A 68 -7.37 25.12 20.17
N THR A 69 -7.36 24.32 21.23
CA THR A 69 -8.12 24.62 22.46
C THR A 69 -7.82 26.00 23.03
N GLY A 70 -6.54 26.37 23.12
CA GLY A 70 -6.09 27.63 23.73
C GLY A 70 -5.53 28.65 22.74
N SER A 71 -5.46 28.34 21.46
CA SER A 71 -4.78 29.19 20.47
C SER A 71 -5.47 29.23 19.12
N VAL A 72 -5.42 30.41 18.49
CA VAL A 72 -5.88 30.61 17.11
C VAL A 72 -4.69 30.51 16.17
N PRO A 73 -4.61 29.51 15.29
CA PRO A 73 -3.58 29.44 14.25
C PRO A 73 -3.60 30.69 13.37
N ALA A 74 -2.43 31.18 12.97
CA ALA A 74 -2.32 32.42 12.18
C ALA A 74 -3.15 32.37 10.88
N ALA A 75 -3.14 31.23 10.18
CA ALA A 75 -3.94 31.03 8.98
C ALA A 75 -5.45 31.20 9.24
N THR A 76 -5.96 30.68 10.37
CA THR A 76 -7.37 30.82 10.76
C THR A 76 -7.70 32.27 11.12
N ALA A 77 -6.82 32.96 11.86
CA ALA A 77 -7.03 34.36 12.21
C ALA A 77 -7.11 35.26 10.97
N SER A 78 -6.17 35.12 10.04
CA SER A 78 -6.16 35.88 8.78
C SER A 78 -7.39 35.59 7.93
N GLU A 79 -7.85 34.34 7.91
CA GLU A 79 -9.03 33.97 7.13
C GLU A 79 -10.32 34.54 7.72
N ILE A 80 -10.45 34.60 9.06
CA ILE A 80 -11.60 35.26 9.70
C ILE A 80 -11.62 36.76 9.38
N THR A 81 -10.46 37.42 9.38
CA THR A 81 -10.35 38.82 8.95
C THR A 81 -10.80 38.99 7.49
N ARG A 82 -10.36 38.09 6.58
CA ARG A 82 -10.74 38.13 5.16
C ARG A 82 -12.23 37.91 4.95
N LEU A 83 -12.81 36.95 5.69
CA LEU A 83 -14.22 36.60 5.57
C LEU A 83 -15.15 37.68 6.12
N ALA A 84 -14.66 38.45 7.09
CA ALA A 84 -15.38 39.51 7.80
C ALA A 84 -16.81 39.11 8.23
N PRO A 85 -16.97 38.03 9.03
CA PRO A 85 -18.31 37.53 9.35
C PRO A 85 -19.08 38.43 10.32
N ASP A 86 -20.41 38.39 10.21
CA ASP A 86 -21.34 38.99 11.17
C ASP A 86 -21.44 38.13 12.44
N ARG A 87 -21.37 36.79 12.25
CA ARG A 87 -21.64 35.79 13.27
C ARG A 87 -20.58 34.68 13.28
N ILE A 88 -20.18 34.29 14.49
CA ILE A 88 -19.33 33.12 14.72
C ILE A 88 -20.10 32.06 15.52
N VAL A 89 -20.19 30.86 14.98
CA VAL A 89 -20.76 29.69 15.68
C VAL A 89 -19.61 28.83 16.18
N VAL A 90 -19.52 28.64 17.49
CA VAL A 90 -18.47 27.85 18.13
C VAL A 90 -19.03 26.49 18.51
N MET A 91 -18.52 25.43 17.88
CA MET A 91 -18.93 24.05 18.12
C MET A 91 -18.03 23.40 19.18
N GLY A 92 -18.64 22.99 20.29
CA GLY A 92 -17.97 22.28 21.39
C GLY A 92 -17.79 23.12 22.66
N SER A 93 -17.37 22.41 23.72
CA SER A 93 -17.24 22.99 25.06
C SER A 93 -16.06 23.93 25.20
N ARG A 94 -15.98 24.63 26.34
CA ARG A 94 -14.83 25.47 26.71
C ARG A 94 -13.51 24.69 26.76
N ALA A 95 -13.57 23.39 27.07
CA ALA A 95 -12.39 22.52 27.05
C ALA A 95 -11.94 22.16 25.63
N ALA A 96 -12.80 22.32 24.62
CA ALA A 96 -12.47 22.12 23.22
C ALA A 96 -12.05 23.41 22.51
N VAL A 97 -12.72 24.53 22.85
CA VAL A 97 -12.42 25.88 22.36
C VAL A 97 -12.60 26.86 23.51
N SER A 98 -11.50 27.36 24.07
CA SER A 98 -11.51 28.24 25.25
C SER A 98 -12.21 29.57 24.98
N ASP A 99 -12.68 30.23 26.04
CA ASP A 99 -13.31 31.55 25.90
C ASP A 99 -12.31 32.62 25.42
N ALA A 100 -11.01 32.48 25.76
CA ALA A 100 -9.96 33.34 25.22
C ALA A 100 -9.84 33.25 23.68
N VAL A 101 -9.98 32.05 23.11
CA VAL A 101 -10.03 31.85 21.66
C VAL A 101 -11.27 32.51 21.08
N VAL A 102 -12.44 32.32 21.69
CA VAL A 102 -13.69 32.93 21.20
C VAL A 102 -13.61 34.46 21.23
N SER A 103 -13.14 35.05 22.33
CA SER A 103 -12.95 36.50 22.46
C SER A 103 -11.99 37.06 21.41
N ARG A 104 -10.90 36.34 21.12
CA ARG A 104 -9.94 36.74 20.08
C ARG A 104 -10.56 36.70 18.67
N LEU A 105 -11.42 35.74 18.39
CA LEU A 105 -12.03 35.56 17.07
C LEU A 105 -13.24 36.47 16.84
N SER A 106 -14.07 36.67 17.87
CA SER A 106 -15.25 37.52 17.76
C SER A 106 -14.86 38.98 17.56
N ALA A 107 -13.90 39.50 18.33
CA ALA A 107 -13.44 40.89 18.25
C ALA A 107 -14.60 41.89 18.07
N GLY A 108 -15.64 41.75 18.90
CA GLY A 108 -16.87 42.56 18.88
C GLY A 108 -18.03 42.00 18.05
N ARG A 109 -17.86 40.89 17.31
CA ARG A 109 -18.92 40.20 16.55
C ARG A 109 -19.80 39.33 17.44
N THR A 110 -21.00 39.01 16.94
CA THR A 110 -21.89 38.05 17.62
C THR A 110 -21.27 36.67 17.62
N SER A 111 -21.12 36.05 18.79
CA SER A 111 -20.66 34.67 18.92
C SER A 111 -21.68 33.81 19.66
N VAL A 112 -21.96 32.62 19.14
CA VAL A 112 -22.88 31.65 19.74
C VAL A 112 -22.16 30.33 19.91
N ARG A 113 -22.11 29.82 21.15
CA ARG A 113 -21.51 28.52 21.46
C ARG A 113 -22.58 27.43 21.49
N VAL A 114 -22.36 26.35 20.75
CA VAL A 114 -23.11 25.10 20.85
C VAL A 114 -22.29 24.13 21.70
N ASP A 115 -22.66 24.00 22.97
CA ASP A 115 -22.00 23.12 23.95
C ASP A 115 -23.00 22.17 24.61
N ALA A 116 -22.63 20.89 24.73
CA ALA A 116 -23.48 19.87 25.31
C ALA A 116 -22.72 18.76 26.08
N GLY A 117 -21.40 18.90 26.30
CA GLY A 117 -20.59 17.93 27.06
C GLY A 117 -20.17 16.65 26.29
N THR A 118 -21.09 15.95 25.62
CA THR A 118 -20.80 14.73 24.82
C THR A 118 -21.04 14.95 23.33
N THR A 119 -20.47 14.10 22.46
CA THR A 119 -20.74 14.16 21.01
C THR A 119 -22.21 13.88 20.68
N MET A 120 -22.89 12.97 21.39
CA MET A 120 -24.31 12.68 21.15
C MET A 120 -25.19 13.88 21.49
N SER A 121 -25.03 14.45 22.68
CA SER A 121 -25.76 15.65 23.08
C SER A 121 -25.39 16.88 22.26
N LEU A 122 -24.13 16.97 21.78
CA LEU A 122 -23.72 18.02 20.84
C LEU A 122 -24.44 17.85 19.50
N SER A 123 -24.60 16.62 19.01
CA SER A 123 -25.33 16.35 17.78
C SER A 123 -26.82 16.68 17.89
N GLN A 124 -27.43 16.47 19.06
CA GLN A 124 -28.82 16.88 19.32
C GLN A 124 -28.99 18.39 19.20
N LYS A 125 -28.11 19.17 19.86
CA LYS A 125 -28.14 20.64 19.76
C LYS A 125 -27.79 21.14 18.35
N ALA A 126 -26.84 20.48 17.69
CA ALA A 126 -26.46 20.81 16.31
C ALA A 126 -27.64 20.63 15.35
N LEU A 127 -28.37 19.51 15.46
CA LEU A 127 -29.57 19.22 14.68
C LEU A 127 -30.64 20.30 14.87
N VAL A 128 -31.04 20.58 16.10
CA VAL A 128 -32.09 21.58 16.38
C VAL A 128 -31.68 22.98 15.90
N ALA A 129 -30.40 23.34 16.03
CA ALA A 129 -29.90 24.64 15.61
C ALA A 129 -29.75 24.79 14.08
N ALA A 130 -29.36 23.71 13.39
CA ALA A 130 -29.07 23.73 11.95
C ALA A 130 -30.29 23.43 11.09
N THR A 131 -31.17 22.55 11.55
CA THR A 131 -32.33 22.08 10.81
C THR A 131 -33.51 21.88 11.77
N PRO A 132 -34.18 22.98 12.18
CA PRO A 132 -35.27 22.93 13.16
C PRO A 132 -36.50 22.16 12.67
N THR A 133 -36.61 21.92 11.36
CA THR A 133 -37.62 21.06 10.73
C THR A 133 -36.92 20.10 9.78
N ALA A 134 -36.89 18.80 10.12
CA ALA A 134 -36.22 17.76 9.36
C ALA A 134 -37.12 16.51 9.30
N GLU A 135 -37.81 16.30 8.17
CA GLU A 135 -38.66 15.11 8.00
C GLU A 135 -37.83 13.81 7.96
N THR A 136 -36.64 13.87 7.38
CA THR A 136 -35.67 12.77 7.34
C THR A 136 -34.49 13.09 8.25
N VAL A 137 -34.05 12.11 9.05
CA VAL A 137 -32.85 12.23 9.91
C VAL A 137 -31.93 11.03 9.70
N TYR A 138 -30.67 11.31 9.37
CA TYR A 138 -29.61 10.33 9.22
C TYR A 138 -28.95 10.03 10.57
N LEU A 139 -28.85 8.76 10.94
CA LEU A 139 -28.30 8.31 12.21
C LEU A 139 -26.97 7.58 12.02
N VAL A 140 -26.03 7.92 12.90
CA VAL A 140 -24.74 7.23 13.02
C VAL A 140 -24.48 6.83 14.48
N ASP A 141 -23.93 5.64 14.70
CA ASP A 141 -23.49 5.16 16.01
C ASP A 141 -22.18 5.83 16.44
N VAL A 142 -22.15 6.36 17.66
CA VAL A 142 -20.98 7.02 18.28
C VAL A 142 -19.77 6.10 18.38
N ARG A 143 -20.00 4.78 18.42
CA ARG A 143 -18.94 3.75 18.45
C ARG A 143 -18.39 3.45 17.05
N GLN A 144 -19.08 3.88 15.99
CA GLN A 144 -18.75 3.60 14.59
C GLN A 144 -18.94 4.85 13.70
N LEU A 145 -18.19 5.91 13.99
CA LEU A 145 -18.29 7.21 13.31
C LEU A 145 -17.74 7.26 11.88
N ALA A 146 -17.37 6.13 11.28
CA ALA A 146 -16.75 6.07 9.95
C ALA A 146 -17.63 6.68 8.84
N ALA A 147 -18.96 6.65 9.01
CA ALA A 147 -19.94 7.20 8.08
C ALA A 147 -20.46 8.59 8.48
N ALA A 148 -20.07 9.15 9.64
CA ALA A 148 -20.44 10.49 10.05
C ALA A 148 -20.11 11.59 9.00
N PRO A 149 -18.98 11.54 8.26
CA PRO A 149 -18.73 12.45 7.15
C PRO A 149 -19.82 12.41 6.06
N VAL A 150 -20.27 11.22 5.68
CA VAL A 150 -21.31 11.05 4.66
C VAL A 150 -22.63 11.58 5.19
N ALA A 151 -23.01 11.18 6.41
CA ALA A 151 -24.25 11.64 7.04
C ALA A 151 -24.32 13.16 7.17
N ALA A 152 -23.24 13.81 7.62
CA ALA A 152 -23.16 15.26 7.73
C ALA A 152 -23.30 15.96 6.37
N ALA A 153 -22.57 15.49 5.35
CA ALA A 153 -22.64 16.07 4.01
C ALA A 153 -24.02 15.87 3.36
N THR A 154 -24.61 14.67 3.46
CA THR A 154 -25.92 14.35 2.89
C THR A 154 -27.04 15.08 3.60
N ALA A 155 -26.99 15.15 4.94
CA ALA A 155 -28.00 15.87 5.72
C ALA A 155 -28.03 17.36 5.35
N ALA A 156 -26.87 18.02 5.34
CA ALA A 156 -26.78 19.43 4.98
C ALA A 156 -27.23 19.70 3.52
N ALA A 157 -26.81 18.85 2.58
CA ALA A 157 -27.11 19.03 1.16
C ALA A 157 -28.60 18.82 0.81
N THR A 158 -29.30 18.00 1.58
CA THR A 158 -30.71 17.65 1.33
C THR A 158 -31.69 18.35 2.27
N GLY A 159 -31.21 19.24 3.14
CA GLY A 159 -32.05 19.88 4.17
C GLY A 159 -32.58 18.89 5.21
N SER A 160 -31.93 17.74 5.37
CA SER A 160 -32.28 16.69 6.34
C SER A 160 -31.50 16.85 7.65
N GLY A 161 -31.88 16.07 8.67
CA GLY A 161 -31.21 16.03 9.95
C GLY A 161 -30.01 15.07 10.01
N PHE A 162 -29.03 15.38 10.86
CA PHE A 162 -27.95 14.45 11.23
C PHE A 162 -27.89 14.29 12.76
N LEU A 163 -27.91 13.04 13.24
CA LEU A 163 -27.87 12.71 14.67
C LEU A 163 -26.89 11.57 14.98
N VAL A 164 -26.12 11.74 16.04
CA VAL A 164 -25.22 10.70 16.58
C VAL A 164 -25.86 10.07 17.81
N VAL A 165 -25.93 8.73 17.84
CA VAL A 165 -26.59 7.95 18.89
C VAL A 165 -25.70 6.80 19.38
N GLU A 166 -26.09 6.10 20.45
CA GLU A 166 -25.41 4.88 20.90
C GLU A 166 -26.27 3.66 20.54
N GLY A 167 -25.94 2.99 19.44
CA GLY A 167 -26.76 1.89 18.92
C GLY A 167 -26.72 0.60 19.74
N ALA A 168 -25.83 0.51 20.74
CA ALA A 168 -25.74 -0.62 21.67
C ALA A 168 -26.90 -0.68 22.67
N ARG A 169 -27.60 0.44 22.84
CA ARG A 169 -28.66 0.64 23.83
C ARG A 169 -29.92 1.11 23.12
N PRO A 170 -31.11 0.94 23.73
CA PRO A 170 -32.33 1.54 23.20
C PRO A 170 -32.18 3.06 22.97
N PRO A 171 -32.94 3.66 22.03
CA PRO A 171 -32.90 5.10 21.80
C PRO A 171 -33.06 5.89 23.11
N SER A 172 -32.08 6.74 23.42
CA SER A 172 -32.14 7.55 24.65
C SER A 172 -33.34 8.51 24.62
N PRO A 173 -33.91 8.89 25.78
CA PRO A 173 -34.98 9.88 25.84
C PRO A 173 -34.63 11.20 25.14
N GLY A 174 -33.38 11.66 25.27
CA GLY A 174 -32.90 12.87 24.58
C GLY A 174 -32.88 12.75 23.06
N ALA A 175 -32.51 11.57 22.53
CA ALA A 175 -32.55 11.32 21.09
C ALA A 175 -34.00 11.33 20.58
N LEU A 176 -34.92 10.63 21.25
CA LEU A 176 -36.34 10.61 20.87
C LEU A 176 -36.98 11.99 20.94
N ALA A 177 -36.71 12.75 22.00
CA ALA A 177 -37.18 14.12 22.14
C ALA A 177 -36.66 15.03 21.02
N THR A 178 -35.38 14.89 20.65
CA THR A 178 -34.78 15.65 19.55
C THR A 178 -35.44 15.32 18.21
N LEU A 179 -35.63 14.03 17.92
CA LEU A 179 -36.27 13.58 16.67
C LEU A 179 -37.71 14.13 16.55
N ARG A 180 -38.47 14.11 17.65
CA ARG A 180 -39.82 14.70 17.69
C ARG A 180 -39.78 16.22 17.53
N ALA A 181 -38.84 16.89 18.19
CA ALA A 181 -38.73 18.35 18.16
C ALA A 181 -38.48 18.88 16.75
N VAL A 182 -37.73 18.15 15.92
CA VAL A 182 -37.51 18.53 14.52
C VAL A 182 -38.57 18.00 13.56
N GLY A 183 -39.60 17.28 14.06
CA GLY A 183 -40.66 16.71 13.22
C GLY A 183 -40.23 15.53 12.35
N ALA A 184 -39.24 14.75 12.79
CA ALA A 184 -38.76 13.59 12.03
C ALA A 184 -39.85 12.53 11.85
N ARG A 185 -39.96 12.00 10.63
CA ARG A 185 -40.82 10.86 10.28
C ARG A 185 -40.01 9.67 9.75
N GLN A 186 -38.94 9.96 9.03
CA GLN A 186 -38.07 8.97 8.43
C GLN A 186 -36.68 9.00 9.07
N ILE A 187 -36.22 7.84 9.50
CA ILE A 187 -34.92 7.64 10.09
C ILE A 187 -34.09 6.74 9.18
N VAL A 188 -32.93 7.21 8.77
CA VAL A 188 -32.04 6.49 7.84
C VAL A 188 -30.74 6.15 8.54
N PHE A 189 -30.47 4.87 8.72
CA PHE A 189 -29.23 4.40 9.32
C PHE A 189 -28.09 4.43 8.31
N MET A 190 -26.99 5.09 8.70
CA MET A 190 -25.73 5.14 7.95
C MET A 190 -24.65 4.25 8.58
N ASN A 191 -25.03 3.18 9.25
CA ASN A 191 -24.12 2.13 9.72
C ASN A 191 -24.63 0.76 9.28
N GLY A 192 -23.76 -0.26 9.36
CA GLY A 192 -24.19 -1.66 9.36
C GLY A 192 -24.95 -2.04 10.63
N THR A 193 -25.46 -3.27 10.67
CA THR A 193 -26.21 -3.83 11.81
C THR A 193 -25.38 -3.98 13.09
N SER A 194 -24.05 -3.98 13.00
CA SER A 194 -23.17 -4.00 14.18
C SER A 194 -23.17 -2.67 14.95
N GLY A 195 -23.37 -1.54 14.26
CA GLY A 195 -23.45 -0.21 14.85
C GLY A 195 -24.87 0.12 15.30
N LEU A 196 -25.83 0.04 14.36
CA LEU A 196 -27.25 0.26 14.60
C LEU A 196 -28.01 -1.05 14.33
N PRO A 197 -28.25 -1.91 15.33
CA PRO A 197 -28.89 -3.21 15.13
C PRO A 197 -30.36 -3.12 14.74
N THR A 198 -30.93 -4.25 14.28
CA THR A 198 -32.37 -4.35 13.99
C THR A 198 -33.24 -4.02 15.22
N SER A 199 -32.79 -4.39 16.43
CA SER A 199 -33.48 -4.06 17.68
C SER A 199 -33.58 -2.56 17.91
N TYR A 200 -32.53 -1.78 17.63
CA TYR A 200 -32.58 -0.32 17.70
C TYR A 200 -33.59 0.26 16.71
N GLY A 201 -33.63 -0.28 15.48
CA GLY A 201 -34.63 0.10 14.49
C GLY A 201 -36.07 -0.25 14.90
N ASN A 202 -36.28 -1.41 15.51
CA ASN A 202 -37.60 -1.80 16.02
C ASN A 202 -38.07 -0.88 17.15
N ALA A 203 -37.16 -0.48 18.05
CA ALA A 203 -37.46 0.50 19.09
C ALA A 203 -37.84 1.87 18.52
N LEU A 204 -37.22 2.32 17.43
CA LEU A 204 -37.67 3.55 16.76
C LEU A 204 -39.04 3.37 16.07
N ARG A 205 -39.31 2.21 15.48
CA ARG A 205 -40.62 1.94 14.87
C ARG A 205 -41.76 1.92 15.89
N SER A 206 -41.53 1.40 17.09
CA SER A 206 -42.52 1.46 18.18
C SER A 206 -42.79 2.90 18.66
N GLU A 207 -41.85 3.82 18.44
CA GLU A 207 -42.00 5.25 18.74
C GLU A 207 -42.67 6.03 17.59
N GLY A 208 -43.08 5.34 16.51
CA GLY A 208 -43.82 5.92 15.37
C GLY A 208 -42.97 6.33 14.18
N PHE A 209 -41.66 6.06 14.18
CA PHE A 209 -40.78 6.41 13.06
C PHE A 209 -40.73 5.33 11.98
N THR A 210 -40.62 5.74 10.72
CA THR A 210 -40.19 4.82 9.64
C THR A 210 -38.67 4.69 9.67
N VAL A 211 -38.15 3.48 9.49
CA VAL A 211 -36.70 3.22 9.59
C VAL A 211 -36.21 2.48 8.35
N ALA A 212 -35.25 3.10 7.67
CA ALA A 212 -34.51 2.56 6.55
C ALA A 212 -33.00 2.49 6.87
N ARG A 213 -32.23 1.81 6.03
CA ARG A 213 -30.77 1.72 6.14
C ARG A 213 -30.17 1.87 4.76
N LEU A 214 -29.14 2.72 4.63
CA LEU A 214 -28.37 2.78 3.40
C LEU A 214 -27.51 1.53 3.23
N ALA A 215 -27.48 1.00 2.02
CA ALA A 215 -26.64 -0.14 1.68
C ALA A 215 -25.16 0.24 1.71
N GLY A 216 -24.30 -0.66 2.17
CA GLY A 216 -22.86 -0.46 2.18
C GLY A 216 -22.18 -1.24 3.30
N ALA A 217 -21.16 -2.03 2.96
CA ALA A 217 -20.38 -2.78 3.94
C ALA A 217 -19.38 -1.89 4.71
N ASP A 218 -19.02 -0.76 4.13
CA ASP A 218 -18.08 0.22 4.67
C ASP A 218 -18.52 1.66 4.32
N ARG A 219 -17.73 2.64 4.74
CA ARG A 219 -18.01 4.06 4.49
C ARG A 219 -18.05 4.42 3.00
N ALA A 220 -17.32 3.71 2.14
CA ALA A 220 -17.29 3.98 0.71
C ALA A 220 -18.58 3.48 0.05
N GLY A 221 -19.03 2.27 0.39
CA GLY A 221 -20.33 1.76 -0.05
C GLY A 221 -21.50 2.62 0.45
N ILE A 222 -21.42 3.12 1.69
CA ILE A 222 -22.44 4.05 2.23
C ILE A 222 -22.42 5.38 1.48
N ALA A 223 -21.23 5.92 1.19
CA ALA A 223 -21.08 7.11 0.35
C ALA A 223 -21.70 6.90 -1.03
N ASP A 224 -21.41 5.76 -1.68
CA ASP A 224 -21.96 5.41 -2.99
C ASP A 224 -23.50 5.37 -2.97
N SER A 225 -24.10 4.73 -1.96
CA SER A 225 -25.56 4.67 -1.80
C SER A 225 -26.18 6.04 -1.50
N ALA A 226 -25.54 6.85 -0.66
CA ALA A 226 -26.03 8.18 -0.28
C ALA A 226 -26.12 9.13 -1.48
N THR A 227 -25.42 8.86 -2.58
CA THR A 227 -25.50 9.70 -3.80
C THR A 227 -26.89 9.76 -4.42
N ALA A 228 -27.73 8.74 -4.19
CA ALA A 228 -29.12 8.73 -4.66
C ALA A 228 -29.99 9.78 -3.95
N GLU A 229 -29.58 10.23 -2.76
CA GLU A 229 -30.27 11.27 -1.98
C GLU A 229 -30.02 12.68 -2.54
N TYR A 230 -28.98 12.85 -3.38
CA TYR A 230 -28.61 14.15 -3.91
C TYR A 230 -29.41 14.50 -5.17
N PRO A 231 -29.86 15.76 -5.33
CA PRO A 231 -30.53 16.23 -6.54
C PRO A 231 -29.74 15.94 -7.81
N SER A 232 -30.42 15.78 -8.94
CA SER A 232 -29.78 15.60 -10.25
C SER A 232 -28.98 16.82 -10.73
N THR A 233 -29.12 17.97 -10.06
CA THR A 233 -28.40 19.22 -10.35
C THR A 233 -26.98 19.26 -9.79
N THR A 234 -26.57 18.30 -8.95
CA THR A 234 -25.16 18.20 -8.54
C THR A 234 -24.29 17.79 -9.73
N THR A 235 -23.07 18.32 -9.80
CA THR A 235 -22.17 18.09 -10.96
C THR A 235 -20.74 17.73 -10.54
N ARG A 236 -20.50 17.53 -9.24
CA ARG A 236 -19.21 17.22 -8.67
C ARG A 236 -19.32 16.12 -7.63
N GLY A 237 -18.35 15.23 -7.61
CA GLY A 237 -18.06 14.36 -6.48
C GLY A 237 -16.86 14.88 -5.70
N VAL A 238 -17.06 15.23 -4.44
CA VAL A 238 -15.97 15.62 -3.53
C VAL A 238 -15.27 14.34 -3.07
N VAL A 239 -14.01 14.14 -3.47
CA VAL A 239 -13.24 12.92 -3.19
C VAL A 239 -12.18 13.20 -2.14
N THR A 240 -12.17 12.44 -1.06
CA THR A 240 -11.13 12.52 -0.02
C THR A 240 -10.55 11.14 0.31
N ALA A 241 -9.46 11.10 1.08
CA ALA A 241 -8.81 9.85 1.43
C ALA A 241 -9.68 9.05 2.41
N SER A 242 -9.78 7.73 2.21
CA SER A 242 -10.31 6.83 3.23
C SER A 242 -9.38 6.84 4.46
N ALA A 243 -9.93 6.69 5.67
CA ALA A 243 -9.17 6.90 6.92
C ALA A 243 -8.01 5.90 7.16
N GLU A 244 -7.79 4.93 6.27
CA GLU A 244 -6.60 4.07 6.25
C GLU A 244 -5.36 4.85 5.75
N ALA A 245 -5.58 5.94 5.00
CA ALA A 245 -4.55 6.93 4.71
C ALA A 245 -4.61 8.02 5.78
N THR A 246 -3.69 7.94 6.73
CA THR A 246 -3.44 8.95 7.76
C THR A 246 -3.60 10.40 7.27
N GLY A 247 -4.59 11.15 7.78
CA GLY A 247 -4.52 12.62 7.92
C GLY A 247 -5.71 13.46 7.44
N PHE A 248 -6.18 14.34 8.34
CA PHE A 248 -6.78 15.69 8.20
C PHE A 248 -7.85 16.04 7.14
N GLY A 249 -7.98 15.35 6.01
CA GLY A 249 -8.79 15.78 4.87
C GLY A 249 -10.30 15.59 5.04
N SER A 250 -10.74 14.52 5.72
CA SER A 250 -12.14 14.12 5.73
C SER A 250 -13.12 15.16 6.28
N PRO A 251 -12.90 15.80 7.45
CA PRO A 251 -13.82 16.83 7.95
C PRO A 251 -13.86 18.08 7.08
N ALA A 252 -12.71 18.52 6.55
CA ALA A 252 -12.63 19.67 5.66
C ALA A 252 -13.35 19.39 4.32
N ALA A 253 -13.16 18.19 3.76
CA ALA A 253 -13.90 17.70 2.59
C ALA A 253 -15.41 17.60 2.86
N THR A 254 -15.79 17.18 4.07
CA THR A 254 -17.20 17.12 4.50
C THR A 254 -17.82 18.50 4.51
N ALA A 255 -17.14 19.50 5.08
CA ALA A 255 -17.63 20.87 5.08
C ALA A 255 -17.76 21.44 3.66
N LEU A 256 -16.80 21.14 2.77
CA LEU A 256 -16.91 21.49 1.35
C LEU A 256 -18.14 20.84 0.70
N ALA A 257 -18.30 19.53 0.86
CA ALA A 257 -19.43 18.77 0.31
C ALA A 257 -20.78 19.29 0.84
N ALA A 258 -20.87 19.52 2.15
CA ALA A 258 -22.05 20.06 2.81
C ALA A 258 -22.42 21.48 2.32
N THR A 259 -21.45 22.39 2.26
CA THR A 259 -21.68 23.79 1.85
C THR A 259 -21.95 23.97 0.37
N THR A 260 -21.42 23.09 -0.49
CA THR A 260 -21.63 23.14 -1.94
C THR A 260 -22.73 22.19 -2.43
N GLY A 261 -23.38 21.45 -1.53
CA GLY A 261 -24.44 20.50 -1.85
C GLY A 261 -23.98 19.34 -2.74
N GLN A 262 -22.71 18.92 -2.63
CA GLN A 262 -22.13 17.87 -3.49
C GLN A 262 -21.99 16.55 -2.74
N PRO A 263 -22.11 15.39 -3.41
CA PRO A 263 -21.83 14.09 -2.82
C PRO A 263 -20.36 13.94 -2.40
N LEU A 264 -20.15 13.31 -1.25
CA LEU A 264 -18.83 12.97 -0.70
C LEU A 264 -18.46 11.53 -1.04
N TYR A 265 -17.26 11.30 -1.54
CA TYR A 265 -16.70 9.99 -1.87
C TYR A 265 -15.34 9.77 -1.21
N PHE A 266 -14.95 8.51 -1.10
CA PHE A 266 -13.66 8.10 -0.58
C PHE A 266 -12.81 7.41 -1.65
N SER A 267 -11.51 7.69 -1.64
CA SER A 267 -10.53 7.08 -2.53
C SER A 267 -9.43 6.39 -1.73
N GLY A 268 -8.85 5.34 -2.33
CA GLY A 268 -7.52 4.88 -1.97
C GLY A 268 -6.45 5.86 -2.49
N GLU A 269 -5.18 5.50 -2.32
CA GLU A 269 -4.05 6.39 -2.68
C GLU A 269 -4.04 6.80 -4.16
N ARG A 270 -4.49 5.92 -5.07
CA ARG A 270 -4.37 6.11 -6.53
C ARG A 270 -5.71 6.13 -7.28
N CYS A 271 -6.76 5.59 -6.69
CA CYS A 271 -8.00 5.30 -7.40
C CYS A 271 -9.17 5.20 -6.43
N LEU A 272 -10.35 5.48 -6.97
CA LEU A 272 -11.63 5.16 -6.35
C LEU A 272 -11.86 3.64 -6.42
N SER A 273 -12.76 3.14 -5.58
CA SER A 273 -13.30 1.80 -5.80
C SER A 273 -13.97 1.75 -7.19
N ASP A 274 -14.02 0.57 -7.81
CA ASP A 274 -14.68 0.42 -9.11
C ASP A 274 -16.18 0.76 -9.00
N ALA A 275 -16.80 0.51 -7.84
CA ALA A 275 -18.18 0.87 -7.56
C ALA A 275 -18.38 2.41 -7.52
N SER A 276 -17.55 3.12 -6.74
CA SER A 276 -17.61 4.57 -6.60
C SER A 276 -17.34 5.29 -7.93
N ALA A 277 -16.37 4.79 -8.71
CA ALA A 277 -16.10 5.31 -10.05
C ALA A 277 -17.28 5.11 -11.00
N ALA A 278 -17.95 3.95 -10.93
CA ALA A 278 -19.13 3.69 -11.73
C ALA A 278 -20.32 4.59 -11.34
N VAL A 279 -20.48 4.92 -10.05
CA VAL A 279 -21.49 5.90 -9.59
C VAL A 279 -21.20 7.28 -10.16
N LEU A 280 -19.97 7.79 -10.00
CA LEU A 280 -19.54 9.08 -10.55
C LEU A 280 -19.78 9.16 -12.07
N GLN A 281 -19.40 8.10 -12.80
CA GLN A 281 -19.59 8.03 -14.24
C GLN A 281 -21.07 8.05 -14.64
N ARG A 282 -21.94 7.28 -13.94
CA ARG A 282 -23.38 7.27 -14.23
C ARG A 282 -24.04 8.63 -13.99
N ARG A 283 -23.58 9.37 -12.98
CA ARG A 283 -24.08 10.72 -12.66
C ARG A 283 -23.50 11.81 -13.57
N GLY A 284 -22.39 11.53 -14.25
CA GLY A 284 -21.65 12.57 -15.00
C GLY A 284 -20.93 13.55 -14.07
N ASP A 285 -20.71 13.19 -12.81
CA ASP A 285 -20.07 14.04 -11.81
C ASP A 285 -18.57 14.17 -12.08
N LYS A 286 -18.06 15.41 -12.12
CA LYS A 286 -16.60 15.64 -12.20
C LYS A 286 -15.97 15.51 -10.81
N VAL A 287 -14.76 14.97 -10.74
CA VAL A 287 -14.06 14.81 -9.47
C VAL A 287 -13.50 16.15 -8.97
N LEU A 288 -13.71 16.41 -7.67
CA LEU A 288 -13.04 17.46 -6.90
C LEU A 288 -12.27 16.80 -5.75
N VAL A 289 -10.94 16.71 -5.87
CA VAL A 289 -10.11 16.05 -4.86
C VAL A 289 -9.80 16.99 -3.69
N VAL A 290 -9.95 16.51 -2.46
CA VAL A 290 -9.59 17.23 -1.23
C VAL A 290 -8.52 16.47 -0.47
N GLY A 291 -7.28 16.96 -0.57
CA GLY A 291 -6.12 16.39 0.13
C GLY A 291 -4.81 16.50 -0.65
N PRO A 292 -3.67 16.32 0.02
CA PRO A 292 -2.35 16.38 -0.60
C PRO A 292 -2.08 15.18 -1.51
N THR A 293 -1.18 15.36 -2.48
CA THR A 293 -0.75 14.30 -3.41
C THR A 293 -0.01 13.15 -2.73
N ALA A 294 0.52 13.37 -1.53
CA ALA A 294 1.11 12.33 -0.68
C ALA A 294 0.07 11.30 -0.18
N GLN A 295 -1.21 11.69 -0.10
CA GLN A 295 -2.31 10.80 0.32
C GLN A 295 -3.18 10.38 -0.87
N LEU A 296 -3.42 11.30 -1.80
CA LEU A 296 -4.29 11.11 -2.97
C LEU A 296 -3.51 11.52 -4.21
N ARG A 297 -2.87 10.56 -4.88
CA ARG A 297 -2.05 10.82 -6.06
C ARG A 297 -2.86 11.41 -7.20
N ALA A 298 -2.14 11.94 -8.20
CA ALA A 298 -2.73 12.59 -9.37
C ALA A 298 -3.72 11.68 -10.11
N GLU A 299 -3.53 10.35 -10.09
CA GLU A 299 -4.45 9.39 -10.72
C GLU A 299 -5.90 9.48 -10.19
N VAL A 300 -6.10 9.90 -8.93
CA VAL A 300 -7.44 10.06 -8.34
C VAL A 300 -8.28 11.11 -9.07
N GLU A 301 -7.63 12.15 -9.62
CA GLU A 301 -8.29 13.23 -10.35
C GLU A 301 -8.98 12.76 -11.63
N THR A 302 -8.61 11.57 -12.13
CA THR A 302 -9.23 10.96 -13.32
C THR A 302 -10.63 10.42 -13.04
N GLY A 303 -11.04 10.26 -11.78
CA GLY A 303 -12.31 9.63 -11.40
C GLY A 303 -12.42 8.15 -11.73
N LYS A 304 -11.30 7.51 -12.13
CA LYS A 304 -11.29 6.11 -12.55
C LYS A 304 -11.21 5.16 -11.35
N GLY A 305 -11.88 4.01 -11.52
CA GLY A 305 -11.79 2.88 -10.61
C GLY A 305 -10.42 2.21 -10.66
N CYS A 306 -10.07 1.52 -9.58
CA CYS A 306 -8.78 0.84 -9.45
C CYS A 306 -8.49 -0.16 -10.57
N THR A 307 -9.50 -0.81 -11.16
CA THR A 307 -9.27 -1.70 -12.32
C THR A 307 -8.77 -0.91 -13.52
N ALA A 308 -9.41 0.21 -13.87
CA ALA A 308 -9.01 1.02 -15.02
C ALA A 308 -7.64 1.69 -14.83
N VAL A 309 -7.35 2.18 -13.62
CA VAL A 309 -6.04 2.77 -13.27
C VAL A 309 -4.94 1.70 -13.34
N ARG A 310 -5.18 0.51 -12.79
CA ARG A 310 -4.25 -0.62 -12.86
C ARG A 310 -3.95 -1.02 -14.29
N THR A 311 -4.96 -1.20 -15.14
CA THR A 311 -4.79 -1.54 -16.56
C THR A 311 -3.90 -0.50 -17.25
N THR A 312 -4.20 0.79 -17.09
CA THR A 312 -3.42 1.88 -17.70
C THR A 312 -1.95 1.84 -17.27
N ARG A 313 -1.68 1.57 -15.98
CA ARG A 313 -0.32 1.47 -15.46
C ARG A 313 0.40 0.20 -15.94
N GLN A 314 -0.29 -0.93 -16.02
CA GLN A 314 0.24 -2.17 -16.60
C GLN A 314 0.60 -1.98 -18.08
N ASP A 315 -0.22 -1.25 -18.84
CA ASP A 315 0.07 -0.94 -20.25
C ASP A 315 1.31 -0.06 -20.38
N LYS A 316 1.45 0.96 -19.53
CA LYS A 316 2.66 1.79 -19.47
C LYS A 316 3.92 0.98 -19.13
N LEU A 317 3.83 0.07 -18.15
CA LEU A 317 4.94 -0.82 -17.79
C LEU A 317 5.27 -1.77 -18.95
N ARG A 318 4.26 -2.34 -19.62
CA ARG A 318 4.47 -3.21 -20.79
C ARG A 318 5.21 -2.47 -21.91
N SER A 319 4.78 -1.26 -22.25
CA SER A 319 5.45 -0.42 -23.26
C SER A 319 6.88 -0.08 -22.85
N SER A 320 7.11 0.27 -21.58
CA SER A 320 8.45 0.59 -21.06
C SER A 320 9.39 -0.62 -21.10
N LEU A 321 8.88 -1.80 -20.73
CA LEU A 321 9.60 -3.07 -20.84
C LEU A 321 9.89 -3.42 -22.30
N GLN A 322 8.94 -3.22 -23.21
CA GLN A 322 9.17 -3.43 -24.64
C GLN A 322 10.30 -2.53 -25.16
N SER A 323 10.35 -1.26 -24.75
CA SER A 323 11.46 -0.37 -25.09
C SER A 323 12.80 -0.87 -24.52
N ALA A 324 12.83 -1.37 -23.29
CA ALA A 324 14.03 -1.97 -22.70
C ALA A 324 14.49 -3.23 -23.45
N LEU A 325 13.55 -4.07 -23.87
CA LEU A 325 13.85 -5.26 -24.69
C LEU A 325 14.40 -4.84 -26.07
N ASN A 326 13.82 -3.82 -26.70
CA ASN A 326 14.30 -3.32 -28.00
C ASN A 326 15.72 -2.73 -27.92
N ARG A 327 16.07 -2.04 -26.82
CA ARG A 327 17.46 -1.59 -26.58
C ARG A 327 18.46 -2.74 -26.42
N ASN A 328 17.97 -3.94 -26.09
CA ASN A 328 18.76 -5.14 -25.88
C ASN A 328 18.40 -6.23 -26.91
N SER A 329 18.07 -5.84 -28.14
CA SER A 329 17.51 -6.70 -29.19
C SER A 329 18.43 -7.85 -29.64
N SER A 330 19.73 -7.76 -29.38
CA SER A 330 20.69 -8.86 -29.58
C SER A 330 20.50 -10.03 -28.60
N SER A 331 19.57 -9.91 -27.65
CA SER A 331 19.26 -10.92 -26.64
C SER A 331 17.74 -11.09 -26.50
N SER A 332 17.29 -12.32 -26.23
CA SER A 332 15.89 -12.60 -25.93
C SER A 332 15.69 -12.83 -24.42
N TYR A 333 14.70 -12.16 -23.82
CA TYR A 333 14.34 -12.31 -22.40
C TYR A 333 12.87 -12.66 -22.25
N THR A 334 12.55 -13.42 -21.21
CA THR A 334 11.19 -13.42 -20.62
C THR A 334 11.23 -12.62 -19.35
N VAL A 335 10.19 -11.82 -19.10
CA VAL A 335 10.13 -10.92 -17.95
C VAL A 335 8.75 -11.03 -17.31
N THR A 336 8.69 -11.31 -16.02
CA THR A 336 7.43 -11.20 -15.26
C THR A 336 7.64 -10.31 -14.05
N VAL A 337 6.80 -9.29 -13.92
CA VAL A 337 6.75 -8.35 -12.81
C VAL A 337 5.42 -8.51 -12.08
N ARG A 338 5.46 -8.56 -10.75
CA ARG A 338 4.26 -8.52 -9.90
C ARG A 338 4.46 -7.54 -8.75
N GLU A 339 3.60 -6.55 -8.64
CA GLU A 339 3.50 -5.70 -7.46
C GLU A 339 3.00 -6.52 -6.26
N VAL A 340 3.49 -6.19 -5.07
CA VAL A 340 3.06 -6.78 -3.79
C VAL A 340 2.38 -5.70 -2.97
N GLY A 341 1.08 -5.86 -2.73
CA GLY A 341 0.24 -4.76 -2.26
C GLY A 341 -0.04 -3.76 -3.38
N GLY A 342 -0.25 -2.48 -3.02
CA GLY A 342 -0.52 -1.42 -3.99
C GLY A 342 -1.76 -1.70 -4.84
N LEU A 343 -1.65 -1.52 -6.16
CA LEU A 343 -2.73 -1.84 -7.10
C LEU A 343 -2.74 -3.33 -7.50
N GLY A 344 -1.69 -4.07 -7.16
CA GLY A 344 -1.52 -5.47 -7.58
C GLY A 344 -1.18 -5.58 -9.07
N GLU A 345 -0.43 -4.62 -9.62
CA GLU A 345 0.01 -4.66 -11.01
C GLU A 345 0.75 -5.95 -11.35
N THR A 346 0.40 -6.60 -12.46
CA THR A 346 1.10 -7.78 -12.99
C THR A 346 1.37 -7.61 -14.49
N VAL A 347 2.62 -7.69 -14.92
CA VAL A 347 3.00 -7.62 -16.34
C VAL A 347 3.90 -8.80 -16.67
N SER A 348 3.60 -9.48 -17.78
CA SER A 348 4.32 -10.66 -18.26
C SER A 348 4.66 -10.47 -19.75
N MET A 349 5.96 -10.54 -20.07
CA MET A 349 6.53 -10.48 -21.41
C MET A 349 7.09 -11.87 -21.73
N GLY A 350 6.28 -12.68 -22.44
CA GLY A 350 6.62 -14.08 -22.74
C GLY A 350 6.72 -14.97 -21.49
N GLY A 351 6.13 -14.56 -20.35
CA GLY A 351 6.42 -15.17 -19.06
C GLY A 351 5.90 -16.59 -18.88
N ALA A 352 5.02 -17.09 -19.74
CA ALA A 352 4.61 -18.49 -19.80
C ALA A 352 5.62 -19.42 -20.48
N THR A 353 6.65 -18.86 -21.13
CA THR A 353 7.64 -19.63 -21.90
C THR A 353 8.52 -20.44 -20.96
N ARG A 354 8.51 -21.77 -21.13
CA ARG A 354 9.38 -22.66 -20.36
C ARG A 354 10.83 -22.47 -20.81
N ARG A 355 11.69 -22.06 -19.89
CA ARG A 355 13.13 -21.91 -20.12
C ARG A 355 13.91 -22.73 -19.11
N GLU A 356 15.18 -22.98 -19.43
CA GLU A 356 16.15 -23.49 -18.46
C GLU A 356 16.36 -22.43 -17.35
N PRO A 357 15.98 -22.72 -16.09
CA PRO A 357 16.15 -21.78 -14.97
C PRO A 357 17.60 -21.55 -14.55
N ALA A 358 18.51 -22.45 -14.90
CA ALA A 358 19.79 -22.61 -14.23
C ALA A 358 19.58 -22.64 -12.70
N SER A 359 20.46 -22.00 -11.94
CA SER A 359 20.41 -21.99 -10.47
C SER A 359 19.20 -21.27 -9.84
N MET A 360 18.31 -20.63 -10.61
CA MET A 360 17.06 -20.10 -10.03
C MET A 360 16.13 -21.23 -9.55
N MET A 361 16.28 -22.44 -10.09
CA MET A 361 15.51 -23.61 -9.68
C MET A 361 15.67 -23.96 -8.19
N LYS A 362 16.81 -23.56 -7.59
CA LYS A 362 17.10 -23.71 -6.16
C LYS A 362 16.09 -23.02 -5.24
N LEU A 363 15.35 -22.03 -5.74
CA LEU A 363 14.24 -21.42 -5.00
C LEU A 363 13.14 -22.43 -4.68
N PHE A 364 12.81 -23.34 -5.60
CA PHE A 364 11.84 -24.41 -5.36
C PHE A 364 12.37 -25.49 -4.42
N ALA A 365 13.68 -25.81 -4.49
CA ALA A 365 14.29 -26.72 -3.52
C ALA A 365 14.27 -26.13 -2.10
N ALA A 366 14.58 -24.84 -1.95
CA ALA A 366 14.50 -24.16 -0.66
C ALA A 366 13.06 -24.16 -0.13
N TRP A 367 12.09 -23.80 -0.96
CA TRP A 367 10.68 -23.84 -0.60
C TRP A 367 10.22 -25.24 -0.15
N GLY A 368 10.52 -26.28 -0.93
CA GLY A 368 10.20 -27.68 -0.59
C GLY A 368 10.87 -28.13 0.71
N THR A 369 12.12 -27.70 0.95
CA THR A 369 12.86 -27.97 2.19
C THR A 369 12.13 -27.36 3.39
N TYR A 370 11.77 -26.07 3.32
CA TYR A 370 11.02 -25.42 4.40
C TYR A 370 9.64 -26.04 4.59
N LYS A 371 8.93 -26.42 3.53
CA LYS A 371 7.64 -27.10 3.64
C LYS A 371 7.74 -28.45 4.31
N ARG A 372 8.80 -29.20 4.05
CA ARG A 372 9.08 -30.45 4.74
C ARG A 372 9.30 -30.23 6.24
N ILE A 373 10.06 -29.20 6.62
CA ILE A 373 10.28 -28.82 8.03
C ILE A 373 8.95 -28.38 8.68
N GLU A 374 8.15 -27.54 8.02
CA GLU A 374 6.87 -27.05 8.54
C GLU A 374 5.84 -28.17 8.79
N ARG A 375 5.97 -29.30 8.11
CA ARG A 375 5.16 -30.51 8.32
C ARG A 375 5.73 -31.44 9.40
N GLY A 376 6.79 -31.04 10.10
CA GLY A 376 7.45 -31.83 11.14
C GLY A 376 8.42 -32.90 10.64
N ALA A 377 8.70 -32.97 9.33
CA ALA A 377 9.55 -34.00 8.73
C ALA A 377 11.04 -33.60 8.69
N GLY A 378 11.55 -33.08 9.81
CA GLY A 378 12.93 -32.62 10.01
C GLY A 378 13.01 -31.20 10.57
N SER A 379 14.23 -30.69 10.69
CA SER A 379 14.53 -29.33 11.17
C SER A 379 15.77 -28.79 10.47
N LEU A 380 16.09 -27.50 10.72
CA LEU A 380 17.33 -26.91 10.20
C LEU A 380 18.60 -27.60 10.72
N SER A 381 18.54 -28.30 11.87
CA SER A 381 19.68 -29.05 12.43
C SER A 381 19.73 -30.52 11.97
N THR A 382 18.74 -30.99 11.21
CA THR A 382 18.74 -32.35 10.66
C THR A 382 19.98 -32.56 9.80
N ARG A 383 20.78 -33.58 10.14
CA ARG A 383 21.96 -33.97 9.34
C ARG A 383 21.54 -34.74 8.10
N LEU A 384 22.16 -34.38 6.98
CA LEU A 384 22.00 -35.00 5.68
C LEU A 384 23.08 -36.08 5.48
N GLY A 385 22.92 -36.92 4.46
CA GLY A 385 23.91 -37.95 4.12
C GLY A 385 25.29 -37.41 3.77
N SER A 386 25.40 -36.11 3.49
CA SER A 386 26.68 -35.41 3.27
C SER A 386 27.40 -34.99 4.56
N GLY A 387 26.77 -35.16 5.74
CA GLY A 387 27.28 -34.72 7.04
C GLY A 387 26.91 -33.28 7.41
N LEU A 388 26.49 -32.46 6.44
CA LEU A 388 25.96 -31.11 6.70
C LEU A 388 24.52 -31.16 7.21
N THR A 389 24.12 -30.12 7.92
CA THR A 389 22.74 -29.90 8.31
C THR A 389 21.91 -29.31 7.16
N VAL A 390 20.59 -29.47 7.23
CA VAL A 390 19.64 -28.83 6.31
C VAL A 390 19.85 -27.30 6.27
N GLY A 391 20.09 -26.68 7.42
CA GLY A 391 20.35 -25.24 7.53
C GLY A 391 21.64 -24.81 6.82
N GLU A 392 22.73 -25.57 6.97
CA GLU A 392 23.98 -25.34 6.25
C GLU A 392 23.77 -25.49 4.74
N CYS A 393 23.09 -26.56 4.29
CA CYS A 393 22.81 -26.76 2.87
C CYS A 393 21.89 -25.68 2.29
N LEU A 394 20.87 -25.23 3.02
CA LEU A 394 20.00 -24.12 2.60
C LEU A 394 20.81 -22.83 2.41
N ARG A 395 21.72 -22.54 3.35
CA ARG A 395 22.62 -21.41 3.26
C ARG A 395 23.48 -21.52 2.00
N GLU A 396 24.26 -22.58 1.85
CA GLU A 396 25.17 -22.72 0.71
C GLU A 396 24.44 -22.72 -0.64
N MET A 397 23.28 -23.39 -0.72
CA MET A 397 22.48 -23.45 -1.94
C MET A 397 21.93 -22.08 -2.37
N ILE A 398 21.52 -21.21 -1.44
CA ILE A 398 20.95 -19.89 -1.80
C ILE A 398 22.04 -18.81 -1.83
N TRP A 399 22.91 -18.78 -0.83
CA TRP A 399 23.93 -17.77 -0.63
C TRP A 399 25.09 -17.89 -1.62
N MET A 400 25.61 -19.12 -1.80
CA MET A 400 26.73 -19.45 -2.69
C MET A 400 26.26 -20.03 -4.03
N SER A 401 24.97 -20.34 -4.17
CA SER A 401 24.45 -21.06 -5.33
C SER A 401 25.05 -22.47 -5.47
N ASP A 402 25.38 -23.12 -4.35
CA ASP A 402 26.05 -24.44 -4.33
C ASP A 402 25.20 -25.54 -4.96
N ASN A 403 25.81 -26.35 -5.84
CA ASN A 403 25.14 -27.44 -6.54
C ASN A 403 25.02 -28.70 -5.66
N PHE A 404 26.03 -29.01 -4.84
CA PHE A 404 26.03 -30.22 -4.02
C PHE A 404 24.95 -30.19 -2.94
N CYS A 405 24.84 -29.08 -2.21
CA CYS A 405 23.80 -28.80 -1.22
C CYS A 405 22.41 -28.78 -1.85
N HIS A 406 22.28 -28.32 -3.10
CA HIS A 406 21.03 -28.46 -3.85
C HIS A 406 20.67 -29.93 -4.07
N THR A 407 21.62 -30.77 -4.50
CA THR A 407 21.37 -32.21 -4.68
C THR A 407 21.01 -32.87 -3.35
N ASP A 408 21.74 -32.55 -2.27
CA ASP A 408 21.54 -33.13 -0.94
C ASP A 408 20.11 -32.84 -0.46
N LEU A 409 19.63 -31.60 -0.64
CA LEU A 409 18.27 -31.18 -0.27
C LEU A 409 17.19 -31.78 -1.17
N VAL A 410 17.39 -31.82 -2.50
CA VAL A 410 16.42 -32.43 -3.42
C VAL A 410 16.25 -33.92 -3.13
N HIS A 411 17.34 -34.65 -2.86
CA HIS A 411 17.26 -36.06 -2.50
C HIS A 411 16.71 -36.29 -1.10
N TRP A 412 16.92 -35.37 -0.16
CA TRP A 412 16.31 -35.42 1.17
C TRP A 412 14.79 -35.22 1.13
N ILE A 413 14.30 -34.34 0.23
CA ILE A 413 12.86 -34.18 -0.04
C ILE A 413 12.31 -35.39 -0.81
N GLY A 414 13.08 -35.88 -1.79
CA GLY A 414 12.64 -36.82 -2.82
C GLY A 414 12.19 -36.07 -4.09
N LEU A 415 12.86 -36.32 -5.21
CA LEU A 415 12.64 -35.60 -6.47
C LEU A 415 11.20 -35.68 -6.98
N SER A 416 10.62 -36.89 -6.99
CA SER A 416 9.22 -37.09 -7.41
C SER A 416 8.24 -36.41 -6.46
N GLN A 417 8.55 -36.40 -5.16
CA GLN A 417 7.75 -35.66 -4.18
C GLN A 417 7.83 -34.16 -4.42
N LEU A 418 9.03 -33.61 -4.63
CA LEU A 418 9.22 -32.20 -4.93
C LEU A 418 8.46 -31.76 -6.18
N ASN A 419 8.53 -32.53 -7.28
CA ASN A 419 7.76 -32.24 -8.49
C ASN A 419 6.25 -32.31 -8.27
N ARG A 420 5.74 -33.28 -7.50
CA ARG A 420 4.31 -33.34 -7.13
C ARG A 420 3.89 -32.11 -6.33
N GLU A 421 4.71 -31.68 -5.37
CA GLU A 421 4.42 -30.50 -4.54
C GLU A 421 4.43 -29.21 -5.36
N ILE A 422 5.40 -29.04 -6.28
CA ILE A 422 5.47 -27.92 -7.22
C ILE A 422 4.17 -27.85 -8.05
N ALA A 423 3.74 -28.96 -8.63
CA ALA A 423 2.52 -29.03 -9.41
C ALA A 423 1.27 -28.72 -8.55
N ALA A 424 1.16 -29.33 -7.37
CA ALA A 424 0.03 -29.13 -6.45
C ALA A 424 -0.09 -27.69 -5.93
N ALA A 425 1.03 -26.97 -5.81
CA ALA A 425 1.03 -25.56 -5.42
C ALA A 425 0.67 -24.59 -6.57
N GLY A 426 0.40 -25.11 -7.77
CA GLY A 426 -0.04 -24.36 -8.95
C GLY A 426 1.10 -23.83 -9.83
N TYR A 427 2.32 -24.33 -9.66
CA TYR A 427 3.47 -24.00 -10.52
C TYR A 427 3.58 -24.98 -11.69
N SER A 428 2.50 -25.10 -12.47
CA SER A 428 2.28 -26.20 -13.43
C SER A 428 3.27 -26.22 -14.61
N ARG A 429 4.06 -25.16 -14.81
CA ARG A 429 5.07 -25.07 -15.86
C ARG A 429 6.50 -25.18 -15.32
N THR A 430 6.62 -25.49 -14.04
CA THR A 430 7.88 -25.75 -13.36
C THR A 430 8.01 -27.24 -13.07
N ALA A 431 9.13 -27.82 -13.47
CA ALA A 431 9.48 -29.19 -13.13
C ALA A 431 11.00 -29.36 -13.14
N TYR A 432 11.47 -30.17 -12.20
CA TYR A 432 12.80 -30.73 -12.25
C TYR A 432 12.85 -31.87 -13.27
N GLY A 433 13.94 -31.89 -14.05
CA GLY A 433 14.36 -33.05 -14.82
C GLY A 433 15.15 -34.02 -13.94
N GLN A 434 16.34 -34.40 -14.38
CA GLN A 434 17.23 -35.28 -13.62
C GLN A 434 18.10 -34.49 -12.63
N VAL A 435 18.14 -34.93 -11.38
CA VAL A 435 19.04 -34.43 -10.35
C VAL A 435 19.87 -35.60 -9.84
N LEU A 436 21.17 -35.60 -10.15
CA LEU A 436 22.10 -36.65 -9.75
C LEU A 436 22.64 -36.40 -8.34
N ARG A 437 22.83 -37.47 -7.57
CA ARG A 437 23.27 -37.36 -6.18
C ARG A 437 24.74 -36.91 -6.12
N GLY A 438 25.00 -35.81 -5.40
CA GLY A 438 26.36 -35.37 -5.09
C GLY A 438 27.16 -34.88 -6.29
N GLN A 439 26.51 -34.28 -7.29
CA GLN A 439 27.15 -33.74 -8.49
C GLN A 439 27.01 -32.21 -8.60
N ASP A 440 27.89 -31.61 -9.39
CA ASP A 440 27.90 -30.20 -9.76
C ASP A 440 27.09 -29.90 -11.04
N VAL A 441 26.80 -30.91 -11.87
CA VAL A 441 26.00 -30.75 -13.10
C VAL A 441 24.54 -31.12 -12.86
N LEU A 442 23.63 -30.15 -13.03
CA LEU A 442 22.26 -30.24 -12.49
C LEU A 442 21.11 -30.00 -13.48
N TYR A 443 21.38 -29.76 -14.76
CA TYR A 443 20.42 -29.06 -15.62
C TYR A 443 19.94 -29.87 -16.82
N ALA A 444 19.98 -31.20 -16.74
CA ALA A 444 19.33 -32.05 -17.73
C ALA A 444 17.81 -32.05 -17.49
N GLY A 445 17.10 -31.20 -18.22
CA GLY A 445 15.63 -31.23 -18.29
C GLY A 445 14.88 -30.34 -17.29
N ASN A 446 15.57 -29.54 -16.48
CA ASN A 446 14.91 -28.54 -15.64
C ASN A 446 14.19 -27.51 -16.51
N ARG A 447 12.95 -27.19 -16.12
CA ARG A 447 12.15 -26.18 -16.81
C ARG A 447 11.37 -25.36 -15.79
N THR A 448 11.34 -24.06 -16.00
CA THR A 448 10.52 -23.12 -15.23
C THR A 448 9.97 -22.06 -16.14
N THR A 449 9.12 -21.20 -15.60
CA THR A 449 8.69 -19.96 -16.22
C THR A 449 9.02 -18.76 -15.33
N SER A 450 9.11 -17.55 -15.91
CA SER A 450 9.21 -16.32 -15.10
C SER A 450 7.90 -16.06 -14.34
N ASP A 451 6.76 -16.50 -14.87
CA ASP A 451 5.47 -16.43 -14.16
C ASP A 451 5.47 -17.23 -12.86
N ASP A 452 5.96 -18.47 -12.88
CA ASP A 452 6.01 -19.35 -11.70
C ASP A 452 6.98 -18.82 -10.64
N LEU A 453 8.19 -18.41 -11.05
CA LEU A 453 9.20 -17.86 -10.15
C LEU A 453 8.73 -16.56 -9.49
N THR A 454 8.15 -15.63 -10.27
CA THR A 454 7.62 -14.38 -9.71
C THR A 454 6.41 -14.64 -8.81
N ASN A 455 5.58 -15.65 -9.09
CA ASN A 455 4.48 -16.06 -8.22
C ASN A 455 4.97 -16.69 -6.90
N LEU A 456 6.01 -17.54 -6.95
CA LEU A 456 6.66 -18.12 -5.77
C LEU A 456 7.16 -17.01 -4.84
N LEU A 457 7.95 -16.09 -5.37
CA LEU A 457 8.52 -14.99 -4.59
C LEU A 457 7.47 -13.97 -4.12
N LYS A 458 6.41 -13.73 -4.90
CA LYS A 458 5.28 -12.91 -4.44
C LYS A 458 4.62 -13.51 -3.21
N ARG A 459 4.30 -14.82 -3.25
CA ARG A 459 3.69 -15.51 -2.11
C ARG A 459 4.63 -15.54 -0.90
N LEU A 460 5.95 -15.63 -1.11
CA LEU A 460 6.95 -15.53 -0.05
C LEU A 460 6.90 -14.15 0.61
N GLU A 461 6.95 -13.08 -0.20
CA GLU A 461 6.90 -11.69 0.30
C GLU A 461 5.59 -11.36 1.03
N GLU A 462 4.47 -11.93 0.59
CA GLU A 462 3.17 -11.77 1.23
C GLU A 462 3.00 -12.59 2.52
N GLY A 463 3.99 -13.41 2.90
CA GLY A 463 3.87 -14.33 4.03
C GLY A 463 2.83 -15.44 3.82
N ARG A 464 2.48 -15.73 2.56
CA ARG A 464 1.51 -16.77 2.18
C ARG A 464 2.16 -18.07 1.73
N LEU A 465 3.48 -18.07 1.53
CA LEU A 465 4.22 -19.26 1.07
C LEU A 465 4.72 -20.12 2.23
N LEU A 466 5.31 -19.52 3.27
CA LEU A 466 5.95 -20.15 4.41
C LEU A 466 5.52 -19.44 5.69
N ASN A 467 5.74 -20.05 6.85
CA ASN A 467 5.54 -19.35 8.12
C ASN A 467 6.48 -18.13 8.25
N ALA A 468 6.20 -17.24 9.22
CA ALA A 468 6.94 -15.98 9.36
C ALA A 468 8.45 -16.18 9.62
N THR A 469 8.86 -17.25 10.32
CA THR A 469 10.26 -17.54 10.63
C THR A 469 11.02 -18.00 9.38
N HIS A 470 10.48 -18.96 8.64
CA HIS A 470 11.11 -19.46 7.41
C HIS A 470 11.05 -18.45 6.28
N THR A 471 9.99 -17.64 6.21
CA THR A 471 9.90 -16.50 5.28
C THR A 471 11.06 -15.53 5.49
N ARG A 472 11.28 -15.09 6.74
CA ARG A 472 12.41 -14.22 7.10
C ARG A 472 13.75 -14.88 6.79
N HIS A 473 13.90 -16.16 7.11
CA HIS A 473 15.15 -16.88 6.87
C HIS A 473 15.47 -16.98 5.37
N MET A 474 14.51 -17.40 4.53
CA MET A 474 14.68 -17.50 3.07
C MET A 474 14.98 -16.13 2.43
N LEU A 475 14.22 -15.09 2.79
CA LEU A 475 14.46 -13.74 2.32
C LEU A 475 15.83 -13.21 2.75
N ASN A 476 16.28 -13.52 3.97
CA ASN A 476 17.61 -13.14 4.44
C ASN A 476 18.74 -13.83 3.65
N LEU A 477 18.61 -15.13 3.34
CA LEU A 477 19.59 -15.83 2.50
C LEU A 477 19.68 -15.20 1.11
N MET A 478 18.53 -14.86 0.49
CA MET A 478 18.48 -14.16 -0.79
C MET A 478 18.97 -12.71 -0.70
N HIS A 479 18.72 -12.02 0.42
CA HIS A 479 19.20 -10.66 0.66
C HIS A 479 20.72 -10.62 0.90
N THR A 480 21.31 -11.72 1.35
CA THR A 480 22.75 -11.79 1.69
C THR A 480 23.63 -12.53 0.68
N GLN A 481 23.04 -13.22 -0.31
CA GLN A 481 23.77 -13.94 -1.37
C GLN A 481 24.82 -13.10 -2.13
N LEU A 482 25.81 -13.77 -2.72
CA LEU A 482 27.03 -13.11 -3.22
C LEU A 482 26.97 -12.49 -4.63
N PHE A 483 26.21 -13.08 -5.54
CA PHE A 483 26.19 -12.77 -6.96
C PHE A 483 25.21 -11.64 -7.29
N ARG A 484 25.70 -10.39 -7.34
CA ARG A 484 24.84 -9.19 -7.47
C ARG A 484 24.91 -8.48 -8.83
N SER A 485 25.70 -8.99 -9.79
CA SER A 485 25.97 -8.31 -11.07
C SER A 485 24.78 -8.15 -12.04
N ARG A 486 23.59 -8.68 -11.70
CA ARG A 486 22.37 -8.75 -12.53
C ARG A 486 21.31 -7.77 -12.02
N LEU A 487 20.12 -8.23 -11.59
CA LEU A 487 19.05 -7.32 -11.14
C LEU A 487 19.54 -6.29 -10.11
N PRO A 488 20.34 -6.66 -9.08
CA PRO A 488 20.78 -5.69 -8.07
C PRO A 488 21.60 -4.51 -8.63
N ASN A 489 22.46 -4.75 -9.62
CA ASN A 489 23.21 -3.68 -10.29
C ASN A 489 22.35 -2.78 -11.22
N GLY A 490 21.05 -3.04 -11.33
CA GLY A 490 20.09 -2.16 -12.00
C GLY A 490 19.20 -1.36 -11.04
N LEU A 491 19.45 -1.43 -9.73
CA LEU A 491 18.66 -0.79 -8.68
C LEU A 491 19.48 0.30 -7.95
N PRO A 492 18.83 1.30 -7.31
CA PRO A 492 19.54 2.26 -6.45
C PRO A 492 19.98 1.63 -5.13
N ALA A 493 20.97 2.24 -4.47
CA ALA A 493 21.49 1.76 -3.17
C ALA A 493 20.45 1.72 -2.05
N SER A 494 19.42 2.58 -2.12
CA SER A 494 18.32 2.62 -1.16
C SER A 494 17.31 1.48 -1.33
N ALA A 495 17.35 0.74 -2.44
CA ALA A 495 16.43 -0.36 -2.67
C ALA A 495 16.88 -1.61 -1.91
N TYR A 496 16.04 -2.10 -1.00
CA TYR A 496 16.22 -3.46 -0.50
C TYR A 496 15.97 -4.44 -1.65
N GLN A 497 16.84 -5.44 -1.78
CA GLN A 497 16.60 -6.55 -2.70
C GLN A 497 16.99 -7.89 -2.08
N ALA A 498 16.17 -8.89 -2.33
CA ALA A 498 16.45 -10.29 -2.04
C ALA A 498 16.34 -11.05 -3.36
N SER A 499 17.49 -11.48 -3.90
CA SER A 499 17.56 -12.06 -5.24
C SER A 499 18.16 -13.46 -5.27
N LYS A 500 17.91 -14.20 -6.36
CA LYS A 500 18.59 -15.45 -6.68
C LYS A 500 18.90 -15.50 -8.18
N PRO A 501 20.17 -15.35 -8.57
CA PRO A 501 20.56 -15.44 -9.97
C PRO A 501 20.70 -16.88 -10.45
N GLY A 502 20.67 -17.03 -11.78
CA GLY A 502 21.00 -18.24 -12.51
C GLY A 502 21.96 -17.97 -13.67
N SER A 503 22.95 -18.84 -13.83
CA SER A 503 23.78 -18.89 -15.03
C SER A 503 24.16 -20.31 -15.36
N LEU A 504 24.17 -20.63 -16.66
CA LEU A 504 24.51 -21.95 -17.15
C LEU A 504 25.01 -21.86 -18.59
N TRP A 505 26.12 -22.54 -18.89
CA TRP A 505 26.55 -22.73 -20.27
C TRP A 505 25.71 -23.80 -20.94
N VAL A 506 25.12 -23.47 -22.08
CA VAL A 506 24.36 -24.39 -22.93
C VAL A 506 24.77 -24.20 -24.39
N SER A 507 24.29 -25.07 -25.27
CA SER A 507 24.40 -24.84 -26.72
C SER A 507 23.75 -23.50 -27.08
N GLY A 508 24.50 -22.62 -27.73
CA GLY A 508 24.10 -21.24 -28.02
C GLY A 508 24.62 -20.17 -27.05
N GLY A 509 25.37 -20.55 -26.00
CA GLY A 509 26.11 -19.63 -25.15
C GLY A 509 25.66 -19.59 -23.68
N LEU A 510 26.19 -18.63 -22.93
CA LEU A 510 25.93 -18.49 -21.51
C LEU A 510 24.53 -17.93 -21.27
N LEU A 511 23.67 -18.74 -20.66
CA LEU A 511 22.36 -18.29 -20.16
C LEU A 511 22.55 -17.40 -18.93
N GLN A 512 21.80 -16.29 -18.88
CA GLN A 512 21.78 -15.36 -17.75
C GLN A 512 20.34 -15.13 -17.28
N ALA A 513 20.11 -15.23 -15.98
CA ALA A 513 18.80 -15.01 -15.39
C ALA A 513 18.91 -14.53 -13.94
N ASP A 514 17.84 -13.91 -13.43
CA ASP A 514 17.73 -13.49 -12.04
C ASP A 514 16.26 -13.27 -11.63
N SER A 515 15.96 -13.53 -10.36
CA SER A 515 14.68 -13.27 -9.72
C SER A 515 14.91 -12.49 -8.44
N ALA A 516 14.16 -11.42 -8.21
CA ALA A 516 14.29 -10.61 -7.00
C ALA A 516 12.95 -10.14 -6.44
N VAL A 517 12.85 -10.16 -5.10
CA VAL A 517 11.95 -9.30 -4.34
C VAL A 517 12.66 -7.96 -4.14
N VAL A 518 11.98 -6.86 -4.45
CA VAL A 518 12.50 -5.49 -4.32
C VAL A 518 11.55 -4.68 -3.45
N ARG A 519 12.09 -3.92 -2.50
CA ARG A 519 11.32 -3.00 -1.64
C ARG A 519 11.94 -1.61 -1.67
N SER A 520 11.08 -0.60 -1.69
CA SER A 520 11.43 0.81 -1.47
C SER A 520 10.53 1.39 -0.37
N SER A 521 10.65 2.70 -0.12
CA SER A 521 9.74 3.43 0.78
C SER A 521 8.30 3.51 0.25
N SER A 522 8.07 3.31 -1.05
CA SER A 522 6.78 3.57 -1.70
C SER A 522 6.21 2.38 -2.48
N SER A 523 6.98 1.31 -2.69
CA SER A 523 6.53 0.13 -3.42
C SER A 523 7.24 -1.15 -2.98
N ARG A 524 6.58 -2.28 -3.25
CA ARG A 524 7.16 -3.62 -3.14
C ARG A 524 6.77 -4.38 -4.38
N PHE A 525 7.72 -5.02 -5.03
CA PHE A 525 7.44 -5.79 -6.24
C PHE A 525 8.44 -6.93 -6.39
N VAL A 526 8.06 -7.90 -7.20
CA VAL A 526 8.88 -9.03 -7.60
C VAL A 526 9.11 -8.94 -9.09
N VAL A 527 10.34 -9.20 -9.52
CA VAL A 527 10.71 -9.29 -10.93
C VAL A 527 11.54 -10.54 -11.17
N THR A 528 11.20 -11.29 -12.22
CA THR A 528 12.01 -12.39 -12.75
C THR A 528 12.34 -12.10 -14.20
N VAL A 529 13.61 -12.26 -14.56
CA VAL A 529 14.12 -12.16 -15.92
C VAL A 529 14.85 -13.44 -16.28
N ILE A 530 14.43 -14.13 -17.33
CA ILE A 530 15.11 -15.33 -17.85
C ILE A 530 15.58 -15.06 -19.27
N GLY A 531 16.89 -14.90 -19.47
CA GLY A 531 17.52 -14.75 -20.77
C GLY A 531 17.59 -16.07 -21.56
N ALA A 532 17.63 -15.97 -22.88
CA ALA A 532 18.00 -17.06 -23.77
C ALA A 532 19.52 -17.30 -23.69
N PRO A 533 20.05 -18.40 -24.27
CA PRO A 533 21.49 -18.57 -24.40
C PRO A 533 22.13 -17.35 -25.07
N GLY A 534 23.23 -16.84 -24.51
CA GLY A 534 23.90 -15.63 -25.00
C GLY A 534 23.34 -14.30 -24.49
N ALA A 535 22.26 -14.31 -23.70
CA ALA A 535 21.68 -13.09 -23.15
C ALA A 535 22.64 -12.36 -22.19
N SER A 536 22.64 -11.02 -22.23
CA SER A 536 23.60 -10.21 -21.47
C SER A 536 23.13 -9.87 -20.04
N LYS A 537 24.09 -9.72 -19.12
CA LYS A 537 23.80 -9.14 -17.78
C LYS A 537 23.30 -7.69 -17.88
N ALA A 538 23.74 -6.95 -18.91
CA ALA A 538 23.38 -5.55 -19.12
C ALA A 538 21.88 -5.39 -19.41
N GLY A 539 21.29 -6.25 -20.23
CA GLY A 539 19.85 -6.22 -20.49
C GLY A 539 19.03 -6.51 -19.23
N ILE A 540 19.46 -7.43 -18.38
CA ILE A 540 18.80 -7.69 -17.08
C ILE A 540 18.84 -6.44 -16.19
N ARG A 541 19.95 -5.69 -16.17
CA ARG A 541 20.07 -4.43 -15.41
C ARG A 541 19.16 -3.33 -15.96
N ASP A 542 19.07 -3.20 -17.27
CA ASP A 542 18.19 -2.22 -17.93
C ASP A 542 16.71 -2.51 -17.63
N ILE A 543 16.32 -3.79 -17.67
CA ILE A 543 14.98 -4.25 -17.25
C ILE A 543 14.74 -3.90 -15.78
N ALA A 544 15.69 -4.19 -14.87
CA ALA A 544 15.56 -3.87 -13.45
C ALA A 544 15.34 -2.37 -13.21
N ARG A 545 16.13 -1.51 -13.86
CA ARG A 545 15.99 -0.06 -13.80
C ARG A 545 14.63 0.40 -14.31
N THR A 546 14.16 -0.18 -15.42
CA THR A 546 12.86 0.12 -16.02
C THR A 546 11.72 -0.21 -15.06
N VAL A 547 11.73 -1.40 -14.47
CA VAL A 547 10.70 -1.83 -13.49
C VAL A 547 10.74 -0.97 -12.24
N TYR A 548 11.92 -0.72 -11.67
CA TYR A 548 12.05 0.13 -10.49
C TYR A 548 11.52 1.54 -10.76
N SER A 549 11.83 2.12 -11.92
CA SER A 549 11.42 3.48 -12.28
C SER A 549 9.91 3.61 -12.48
N HIS A 550 9.23 2.55 -12.93
CA HIS A 550 7.77 2.53 -13.05
C HIS A 550 7.06 2.69 -11.69
N PHE A 551 7.57 2.03 -10.65
CA PHE A 551 6.96 2.08 -9.33
C PHE A 551 7.44 3.29 -8.49
N ASN A 552 8.68 3.72 -8.68
CA ASN A 552 9.36 4.65 -7.77
C ASN A 552 9.77 5.99 -8.41
N GLY A 553 9.59 6.15 -9.72
CA GLY A 553 10.15 7.27 -10.47
C GLY A 553 11.63 7.05 -10.83
N SER A 554 12.17 7.96 -11.64
CA SER A 554 13.59 7.91 -12.03
C SER A 554 14.51 8.06 -10.82
N PHE A 555 15.70 7.46 -10.94
CA PHE A 555 16.76 7.58 -9.94
C PHE A 555 18.11 7.72 -10.65
N GLY A 556 19.10 8.23 -9.92
CA GLY A 556 20.46 8.44 -10.43
C GLY A 556 21.23 7.13 -10.68
N ALA A 557 22.47 7.07 -10.22
CA ALA A 557 23.33 5.90 -10.43
C ALA A 557 22.75 4.65 -9.74
N ALA A 558 22.83 3.51 -10.44
CA ALA A 558 22.55 2.21 -9.85
C ALA A 558 23.76 1.75 -9.02
N VAL A 559 23.54 0.82 -8.10
CA VAL A 559 24.65 0.21 -7.35
C VAL A 559 25.56 -0.55 -8.30
N THR A 560 26.87 -0.48 -8.03
CA THR A 560 27.86 -1.31 -8.72
C THR A 560 28.43 -2.31 -7.74
N HIS A 561 27.90 -3.54 -7.75
CA HIS A 561 28.49 -4.67 -7.05
C HIS A 561 29.57 -5.33 -7.93
N SER A 562 30.74 -5.55 -7.34
CA SER A 562 31.88 -6.25 -7.96
C SER A 562 31.64 -7.75 -8.03
N ASP A 563 32.22 -8.42 -9.04
CA ASP A 563 32.30 -9.88 -9.11
C ASP A 563 33.39 -10.45 -8.14
N LEU A 564 34.14 -9.58 -7.44
CA LEU A 564 34.95 -9.97 -6.28
C LEU A 564 34.03 -10.18 -5.07
N HIS A 565 33.46 -11.37 -4.96
CA HIS A 565 32.41 -11.71 -4.01
C HIS A 565 32.85 -11.72 -2.54
N VAL A 566 34.03 -12.26 -2.26
CA VAL A 566 34.49 -12.53 -0.89
C VAL A 566 35.87 -11.96 -0.63
N ARG A 567 36.28 -11.93 0.64
CA ARG A 567 37.62 -11.54 1.06
C ARG A 567 38.11 -12.44 2.18
N THR A 568 39.37 -12.82 2.12
CA THR A 568 40.01 -13.60 3.20
C THR A 568 40.02 -12.81 4.51
N VAL A 569 39.69 -13.46 5.62
CA VAL A 569 39.68 -12.83 6.96
C VAL A 569 40.99 -13.04 7.72
N ARG A 570 41.86 -13.91 7.21
CA ARG A 570 43.15 -14.28 7.76
C ARG A 570 44.06 -14.78 6.64
N ASN A 571 45.35 -14.96 6.91
CA ASN A 571 46.24 -15.71 6.02
C ASN A 571 45.68 -17.12 5.83
N THR A 572 45.29 -17.44 4.61
CA THR A 572 44.41 -18.58 4.33
C THR A 572 45.14 -19.65 3.51
N PRO A 573 45.23 -20.90 3.95
CA PRO A 573 45.77 -21.97 3.10
C PRO A 573 44.84 -22.20 1.89
N TRP A 574 45.44 -22.37 0.72
CA TRP A 574 44.68 -22.68 -0.50
C TRP A 574 45.14 -23.97 -1.15
N TYR A 575 44.20 -24.63 -1.83
CA TYR A 575 44.37 -25.97 -2.40
C TYR A 575 44.20 -25.90 -3.92
N ARG A 576 45.13 -26.51 -4.67
CA ARG A 576 45.24 -26.33 -6.13
C ARG A 576 44.22 -27.12 -6.95
N SER A 577 44.02 -28.39 -6.62
CA SER A 577 43.28 -29.32 -7.51
C SER A 577 41.91 -29.73 -6.98
N SER A 578 41.74 -29.82 -5.66
CA SER A 578 40.50 -30.27 -5.04
C SER A 578 40.24 -29.62 -3.68
N ALA A 579 38.97 -29.61 -3.29
CA ALA A 579 38.53 -29.26 -1.94
C ALA A 579 39.22 -30.16 -0.90
N GLY A 580 39.99 -29.56 0.01
CA GLY A 580 40.71 -30.28 1.07
C GLY A 580 41.88 -31.16 0.61
N GLY A 581 42.40 -30.96 -0.61
CA GLY A 581 43.55 -31.70 -1.13
C GLY A 581 44.90 -31.23 -0.55
N THR A 582 45.95 -31.21 -1.38
CA THR A 582 47.27 -30.69 -0.96
C THR A 582 47.29 -29.16 -0.90
N ILE A 583 47.81 -28.62 0.20
CA ILE A 583 48.03 -27.18 0.36
C ILE A 583 49.09 -26.73 -0.66
N ALA A 584 48.75 -25.74 -1.48
CA ALA A 584 49.62 -25.18 -2.51
C ALA A 584 50.24 -23.83 -2.11
N GLY A 585 49.85 -23.28 -0.96
CA GLY A 585 50.40 -22.06 -0.38
C GLY A 585 49.37 -21.29 0.44
N THR A 586 49.61 -19.99 0.63
CA THR A 586 48.76 -19.11 1.44
C THR A 586 48.29 -17.89 0.64
N ILE A 587 47.01 -17.54 0.79
CA ILE A 587 46.43 -16.29 0.31
C ILE A 587 46.48 -15.27 1.47
N PRO A 588 47.07 -14.08 1.27
CA PRO A 588 47.16 -13.06 2.32
C PRO A 588 45.78 -12.68 2.88
N SER A 589 45.74 -12.29 4.16
CA SER A 589 44.54 -11.70 4.77
C SER A 589 44.08 -10.46 4.01
N GLY A 590 42.76 -10.25 3.96
CA GLY A 590 42.20 -9.09 3.29
C GLY A 590 42.22 -9.18 1.75
N THR A 591 42.52 -10.32 1.14
CA THR A 591 42.55 -10.46 -0.33
C THR A 591 41.13 -10.61 -0.89
N PRO A 592 40.66 -9.71 -1.78
CA PRO A 592 39.37 -9.87 -2.44
C PRO A 592 39.44 -10.93 -3.55
N LEU A 593 38.43 -11.78 -3.64
CA LEU A 593 38.42 -12.97 -4.48
C LEU A 593 37.08 -13.11 -5.19
N GLN A 594 37.13 -13.50 -6.46
CA GLN A 594 35.97 -13.94 -7.22
C GLN A 594 35.74 -15.42 -6.97
N VAL A 595 34.55 -15.76 -6.48
CA VAL A 595 34.09 -17.16 -6.40
C VAL A 595 33.58 -17.60 -7.76
N SER A 596 34.07 -18.73 -8.24
CA SER A 596 33.65 -19.36 -9.50
C SER A 596 32.71 -20.55 -9.28
N ASP A 597 32.89 -21.29 -8.20
CA ASP A 597 32.08 -22.48 -7.88
C ASP A 597 32.19 -22.83 -6.38
N SER A 598 31.40 -23.80 -5.93
CA SER A 598 31.47 -24.33 -4.58
C SER A 598 31.18 -25.82 -4.52
N ARG A 599 31.70 -26.44 -3.45
CA ARG A 599 31.38 -27.81 -3.05
C ARG A 599 31.10 -27.81 -1.56
N ARG A 600 29.84 -27.57 -1.21
CA ARG A 600 29.39 -27.41 0.18
C ARG A 600 30.20 -26.26 0.83
N HIS A 601 30.88 -26.51 1.94
CA HIS A 601 31.72 -25.54 2.65
C HIS A 601 33.06 -25.18 1.97
N TRP A 602 33.31 -25.67 0.75
CA TRP A 602 34.52 -25.35 -0.01
C TRP A 602 34.21 -24.44 -1.19
N TYR A 603 34.97 -23.36 -1.33
CA TYR A 603 34.78 -22.36 -2.37
C TYR A 603 35.93 -22.38 -3.34
N LYS A 604 35.62 -22.50 -4.63
CA LYS A 604 36.57 -22.37 -5.73
C LYS A 604 36.64 -20.90 -6.11
N VAL A 605 37.83 -20.32 -6.04
CA VAL A 605 38.07 -18.90 -6.30
C VAL A 605 39.13 -18.72 -7.38
N HIS A 606 39.08 -17.59 -8.08
CA HIS A 606 40.17 -17.18 -8.98
C HIS A 606 41.36 -16.68 -8.16
N TRP A 607 42.54 -17.25 -8.42
CA TRP A 607 43.78 -16.88 -7.73
C TRP A 607 45.01 -17.09 -8.65
N ARG A 608 45.84 -16.05 -8.80
CA ARG A 608 47.09 -16.07 -9.61
C ARG A 608 46.95 -16.68 -11.01
N GLY A 609 45.92 -16.28 -11.75
CA GLY A 609 45.67 -16.77 -13.12
C GLY A 609 45.09 -18.19 -13.20
N GLY A 610 44.83 -18.85 -12.08
CA GLY A 610 44.18 -20.16 -12.00
C GLY A 610 43.06 -20.20 -10.96
N TYR A 611 42.80 -21.40 -10.44
CA TYR A 611 41.82 -21.63 -9.39
C TYR A 611 42.46 -22.11 -8.09
N ALA A 612 41.82 -21.73 -6.99
CA ALA A 612 42.16 -22.15 -5.64
C ALA A 612 40.90 -22.58 -4.91
N TRP A 613 40.99 -23.63 -4.09
CA TRP A 613 39.94 -23.98 -3.14
C TRP A 613 40.27 -23.41 -1.77
N LEU A 614 39.25 -22.89 -1.09
CA LEU A 614 39.31 -22.36 0.27
C LEU A 614 38.13 -22.89 1.07
N TYR A 615 38.30 -23.03 2.38
CA TYR A 615 37.21 -23.40 3.27
C TYR A 615 36.42 -22.16 3.73
N TYR A 616 35.10 -22.30 3.91
CA TYR A 616 34.18 -21.17 4.03
C TYR A 616 34.50 -20.17 5.15
N HIS A 617 34.95 -20.64 6.32
CA HIS A 617 35.24 -19.76 7.47
C HIS A 617 36.53 -18.94 7.31
N HIS A 618 37.27 -19.14 6.21
CA HIS A 618 38.42 -18.32 5.85
C HIS A 618 38.03 -17.06 5.09
N VAL A 619 36.79 -16.92 4.66
CA VAL A 619 36.33 -15.77 3.89
C VAL A 619 35.08 -15.13 4.48
N ARG A 620 34.88 -13.84 4.19
CA ARG A 620 33.64 -13.11 4.42
C ARG A 620 33.20 -12.41 3.14
N THR A 621 31.92 -12.08 3.03
CA THR A 621 31.38 -11.30 1.90
C THR A 621 32.03 -9.90 1.82
N ASN A 622 32.22 -9.39 0.60
CA ASN A 622 32.60 -7.99 0.36
C ASN A 622 31.40 -7.03 0.40
N LEU A 623 30.18 -7.55 0.48
CA LEU A 623 28.96 -6.74 0.57
C LEU A 623 28.89 -6.10 1.97
N ARG A 624 28.63 -4.79 2.01
CA ARG A 624 28.36 -4.05 3.25
C ARG A 624 26.86 -4.16 3.52
N TYR A 625 26.50 -4.74 4.65
CA TYR A 625 25.12 -4.88 5.12
C TYR A 625 24.88 -3.98 6.30
#